data_AF-G8F5A2-F1
#
_entry.id   AF-G8F5A2-F1
#
_cell.length_a   1.000
_cell.length_b   1.000
_cell.length_c   1.000
_cell.angle_alpha   90.00
_cell.angle_beta   90.00
_cell.angle_gamma   90.00
#
_symmetry.space_group_name_H-M   'P 1'
#
loop_
_entity.id
_entity.type
_entity.pdbx_description
1 polymer ?
#
loop_
_entity_poly.entity_id
_entity_poly.type
_entity_poly.pdbx_seq_one_letter_code
_entity_poly.pdbx_strand_id
1 'polypeptide(L)'
;MIAISTVSSALLFSLLCEASTVVLLNSTDSSPPTNNFTDIEAALKAQLDSADIPKARRKRYISQNDMIAILDYHNQVRGKVFPPAANMEYMVWDENLAKSAEAWAATCIWDHGPSYLLRFLGQNLSVRTGRYRSILQLVKPWYDEVKDYAFPYPQDCNPRCPMRCFGPMCTHYTQMVWATSNRIGCAIHTCQNMNVWGSVWRRAVYLVCNYAPKGNWIGEAPYKVGVPCSSCPPSYGGSCTDNLCFPGVTSNYLYWFK
;
A
#
# COMPACT_ATOMS: atom_id res chain seq x y z
N MET A 1 51.49 -8.82 55.06
CA MET A 1 51.47 -7.93 56.23
C MET A 1 50.34 -6.91 56.06
N ILE A 2 49.33 -7.00 56.94
CA ILE A 2 48.52 -5.92 57.56
C ILE A 2 48.02 -4.74 56.68
N ALA A 3 46.73 -4.79 56.30
CA ALA A 3 45.59 -3.93 56.66
C ALA A 3 45.56 -2.36 56.50
N ILE A 4 44.48 -1.89 55.82
CA ILE A 4 43.49 -0.78 56.12
C ILE A 4 43.54 0.61 55.38
N SER A 5 42.38 0.92 54.72
CA SER A 5 41.66 2.21 54.44
C SER A 5 42.28 3.33 53.57
N THR A 6 41.58 4.20 52.80
CA THR A 6 40.18 4.41 52.32
C THR A 6 40.18 5.58 51.30
N VAL A 7 39.11 5.66 50.50
CA VAL A 7 38.47 6.84 49.83
C VAL A 7 38.74 7.13 48.34
N SER A 8 37.63 7.03 47.59
CA SER A 8 37.37 7.36 46.18
C SER A 8 37.37 8.86 45.84
N SER A 9 37.71 9.18 44.59
CA SER A 9 37.09 10.28 43.81
C SER A 9 37.41 10.11 42.32
N ALA A 10 36.39 9.77 41.51
CA ALA A 10 36.44 9.76 40.05
C ALA A 10 35.42 10.78 39.54
N LEU A 11 35.88 11.75 38.74
CA LEU A 11 35.05 12.74 38.05
C LEU A 11 34.94 12.35 36.57
N LEU A 12 33.69 12.14 36.13
CA LEU A 12 33.25 11.77 34.79
C LEU A 12 32.97 13.01 33.93
N PHE A 13 33.32 12.95 32.64
CA PHE A 13 32.94 13.91 31.61
C PHE A 13 31.46 13.74 31.20
N SER A 14 30.79 14.88 31.03
CA SER A 14 29.37 15.04 30.77
C SER A 14 28.99 14.83 29.29
N LEU A 15 27.98 13.98 29.07
CA LEU A 15 27.18 13.89 27.85
C LEU A 15 25.73 14.21 28.23
N LEU A 16 25.19 15.27 27.64
CA LEU A 16 23.82 15.73 27.83
C LEU A 16 22.85 14.74 27.18
N CYS A 17 22.08 14.04 28.02
CA CYS A 17 20.92 13.27 27.63
C CYS A 17 19.73 13.89 28.34
N GLU A 18 18.97 14.75 27.66
CA GLU A 18 17.66 15.17 28.16
C GLU A 18 16.67 14.04 27.92
N ALA A 19 16.56 13.17 28.91
CA ALA A 19 15.40 12.31 29.07
C ALA A 19 14.23 13.21 29.47
N SER A 20 13.22 13.32 28.60
CA SER A 20 11.93 13.89 29.00
C SER A 20 11.35 13.03 30.13
N THR A 21 11.24 13.65 31.29
CA THR A 21 10.65 13.10 32.50
C THR A 21 9.19 12.76 32.26
N VAL A 22 8.86 11.47 32.29
CA VAL A 22 7.46 11.04 32.47
C VAL A 22 7.14 11.29 33.94
N VAL A 23 6.35 12.35 34.20
CA VAL A 23 5.80 12.61 35.54
C VAL A 23 4.77 11.52 35.83
N LEU A 24 5.15 10.55 36.66
CA LEU A 24 4.18 9.65 37.31
C LEU A 24 3.47 10.45 38.41
N LEU A 25 2.21 10.79 38.17
CA LEU A 25 1.34 11.36 39.21
C LEU A 25 1.04 10.28 40.25
N ASN A 26 1.51 10.54 41.47
CA ASN A 26 1.31 9.71 42.64
C ASN A 26 -0.18 9.76 43.04
N SER A 27 -0.78 8.59 43.23
CA SER A 27 -2.17 8.40 43.58
C SER A 27 -2.37 8.40 45.09
N THR A 28 -3.01 9.44 45.64
CA THR A 28 -3.70 9.37 46.94
C THR A 28 -4.96 10.23 46.93
N ASP A 29 -6.08 9.50 46.98
CA ASP A 29 -7.34 9.77 47.69
C ASP A 29 -8.33 10.83 47.15
N SER A 30 -9.25 10.38 46.29
CA SER A 30 -10.70 10.47 46.53
C SER A 30 -11.46 9.58 45.53
N SER A 31 -12.54 8.98 46.00
CA SER A 31 -13.39 7.98 45.34
C SER A 31 -14.10 8.50 44.07
N PRO A 32 -14.59 7.61 43.18
CA PRO A 32 -14.64 7.86 41.74
C PRO A 32 -15.89 8.61 41.29
N PRO A 33 -15.80 9.61 40.39
CA PRO A 33 -16.88 9.86 39.48
C PRO A 33 -16.76 8.85 38.32
N THR A 34 -17.91 8.38 37.85
CA THR A 34 -18.09 7.51 36.70
C THR A 34 -17.44 8.14 35.45
N ASN A 35 -16.21 7.72 35.12
CA ASN A 35 -15.48 8.24 33.98
C ASN A 35 -15.96 7.54 32.70
N ASN A 36 -16.66 8.30 31.84
CA ASN A 36 -16.97 7.85 30.49
C ASN A 36 -15.67 7.78 29.67
N PHE A 37 -15.47 6.67 28.94
CA PHE A 37 -14.31 6.45 28.07
C PHE A 37 -14.10 7.58 27.05
N THR A 38 -15.19 8.25 26.67
CA THR A 38 -15.20 9.42 25.77
C THR A 38 -14.47 10.63 26.33
N ASP A 39 -14.45 10.81 27.66
CA ASP A 39 -13.83 11.98 28.28
C ASP A 39 -12.30 11.85 28.32
N ILE A 40 -11.80 10.61 28.43
CA ILE A 40 -10.37 10.29 28.33
C ILE A 40 -9.89 10.46 26.89
N GLU A 41 -10.69 10.03 25.91
CA GLU A 41 -10.38 10.18 24.48
C GLU A 41 -10.38 11.66 24.05
N ALA A 42 -11.33 12.45 24.58
CA ALA A 42 -11.38 13.89 24.38
C ALA A 42 -10.20 14.61 25.03
N ALA A 43 -9.82 14.23 26.25
CA ALA A 43 -8.66 14.80 26.94
C ALA A 43 -7.33 14.45 26.24
N LEU A 44 -7.19 13.21 25.76
CA LEU A 44 -6.02 12.77 25.01
C LEU A 44 -5.91 13.52 23.67
N LYS A 45 -7.05 13.70 22.97
CA LYS A 45 -7.11 14.49 21.74
C LYS A 45 -6.76 15.96 21.95
N ALA A 46 -7.26 16.56 23.02
CA ALA A 46 -6.93 17.93 23.39
C ALA A 46 -5.43 18.11 23.74
N GLN A 47 -4.80 17.10 24.36
CA GLN A 47 -3.35 17.12 24.62
C GLN A 47 -2.52 16.95 23.34
N LEU A 48 -2.97 16.12 22.39
CA LEU A 48 -2.34 15.98 21.07
C LEU A 48 -2.48 17.24 20.20
N ASP A 49 -3.58 17.97 20.33
CA ASP A 49 -3.82 19.22 19.58
C ASP A 49 -3.13 20.45 20.22
N SER A 50 -2.83 20.42 21.52
CA SER A 50 -2.08 21.45 22.26
C SER A 50 -0.56 21.34 22.07
N ALA A 51 -0.08 20.13 21.74
CA ALA A 51 1.30 19.94 21.33
C ALA A 51 1.48 20.50 19.92
N ASP A 52 2.04 21.71 19.81
CA ASP A 52 2.58 22.30 18.59
C ASP A 52 3.80 21.50 18.11
N ILE A 53 3.60 20.20 17.83
CA ILE A 53 4.55 19.36 17.13
C ILE A 53 4.57 19.92 15.71
N PRO A 54 5.70 20.44 15.23
CA PRO A 54 5.79 20.85 13.84
C PRO A 54 5.38 19.65 13.01
N LYS A 55 4.26 19.75 12.28
CA LYS A 55 3.90 18.79 11.24
C LYS A 55 4.94 18.95 10.15
N ALA A 56 6.13 18.40 10.38
CA ALA A 56 7.17 18.28 9.39
C ALA A 56 6.51 17.60 8.21
N ARG A 57 6.38 18.33 7.10
CA ARG A 57 5.76 17.83 5.88
C ARG A 57 6.59 16.63 5.42
N ARG A 58 6.22 15.42 5.86
CA ARG A 58 6.93 14.20 5.51
C ARG A 58 6.94 14.10 4.00
N LYS A 59 8.13 14.13 3.41
CA LYS A 59 8.32 14.01 1.97
C LYS A 59 7.81 12.63 1.56
N ARG A 60 6.70 12.58 0.82
CA ARG A 60 6.14 11.34 0.26
C ARG A 60 7.20 10.71 -0.63
N TYR A 61 7.28 9.39 -0.59
CA TYR A 61 8.23 8.63 -1.42
C TYR A 61 7.78 8.53 -2.88
N ILE A 62 6.54 8.91 -3.20
CA ILE A 62 6.02 9.03 -4.56
C ILE A 62 5.51 10.45 -4.82
N SER A 63 5.72 10.96 -6.03
CA SER A 63 5.25 12.30 -6.43
C SER A 63 3.77 12.26 -6.81
N GLN A 64 3.08 13.40 -6.70
CA GLN A 64 1.68 13.52 -7.10
C GLN A 64 1.44 13.16 -8.57
N ASN A 65 2.37 13.55 -9.45
CA ASN A 65 2.29 13.23 -10.88
C ASN A 65 2.45 11.72 -11.12
N ASP A 66 3.33 11.05 -10.37
CA ASP A 66 3.49 9.60 -10.47
C ASP A 66 2.27 8.86 -9.93
N MET A 67 1.67 9.33 -8.82
CA MET A 67 0.42 8.78 -8.29
C MET A 67 -0.71 8.81 -9.34
N ILE A 68 -0.91 9.97 -9.98
CA ILE A 68 -1.90 10.15 -11.05
C ILE A 68 -1.57 9.21 -12.22
N ALA A 69 -0.31 9.21 -12.69
CA ALA A 69 0.10 8.38 -13.82
C ALA A 69 -0.13 6.87 -13.57
N ILE A 70 0.20 6.39 -12.36
CA ILE A 70 -0.07 4.99 -11.99
C ILE A 70 -1.58 4.71 -12.02
N LEU A 71 -2.38 5.55 -11.36
CA LEU A 71 -3.82 5.33 -11.23
C LEU A 71 -4.52 5.36 -12.60
N ASP A 72 -4.21 6.37 -13.41
CA ASP A 72 -4.77 6.52 -14.75
C ASP A 72 -4.39 5.34 -15.65
N TYR A 73 -3.14 4.88 -15.58
CA TYR A 73 -2.71 3.72 -16.35
C TYR A 73 -3.42 2.43 -15.92
N HIS A 74 -3.64 2.23 -14.61
CA HIS A 74 -4.42 1.09 -14.13
C HIS A 74 -5.85 1.12 -14.65
N ASN A 75 -6.56 2.26 -14.51
CA ASN A 75 -7.93 2.38 -14.99
C ASN A 75 -8.02 2.25 -16.52
N GLN A 76 -7.05 2.80 -17.26
CA GLN A 76 -6.95 2.60 -18.71
C GLN A 76 -6.83 1.12 -19.10
N VAL A 77 -5.96 0.37 -18.43
CA VAL A 77 -5.76 -1.07 -18.67
C VAL A 77 -7.03 -1.85 -18.32
N ARG A 78 -7.64 -1.56 -17.16
CA ARG A 78 -8.87 -2.19 -16.68
C ARG A 78 -10.06 -2.00 -17.62
N GLY A 79 -10.21 -0.80 -18.21
CA GLY A 79 -11.28 -0.49 -19.17
C GLY A 79 -11.09 -1.09 -20.57
N LYS A 80 -9.91 -1.66 -20.86
CA LYS A 80 -9.53 -2.17 -22.19
C LYS A 80 -9.23 -3.68 -22.20
N VAL A 81 -9.58 -4.40 -21.14
CA VAL A 81 -9.32 -5.84 -21.05
C VAL A 81 -10.06 -6.61 -22.14
N PHE A 82 -9.45 -7.71 -22.58
CA PHE A 82 -10.08 -8.72 -23.42
C PHE A 82 -9.89 -10.09 -22.77
N PRO A 83 -10.95 -10.93 -22.65
CA PRO A 83 -12.35 -10.64 -22.98
C PRO A 83 -12.95 -9.47 -22.15
N PRO A 84 -14.04 -8.81 -22.61
CA PRO A 84 -14.62 -7.69 -21.88
C PRO A 84 -15.15 -8.10 -20.50
N ALA A 85 -14.97 -7.21 -19.51
CA ALA A 85 -15.33 -7.44 -18.12
C ALA A 85 -16.69 -6.81 -17.77
N ALA A 86 -17.61 -7.62 -17.23
CA ALA A 86 -18.93 -7.17 -16.81
C ALA A 86 -18.95 -6.42 -15.48
N ASN A 87 -17.94 -6.60 -14.62
CA ASN A 87 -17.93 -6.16 -13.22
C ASN A 87 -16.66 -5.40 -12.82
N MET A 88 -15.91 -4.84 -13.78
CA MET A 88 -14.64 -4.18 -13.49
C MET A 88 -14.87 -2.89 -12.70
N GLU A 89 -14.42 -2.84 -11.44
CA GLU A 89 -14.59 -1.65 -10.61
C GLU A 89 -13.59 -0.54 -10.95
N TYR A 90 -14.02 0.72 -10.87
CA TYR A 90 -13.11 1.86 -11.00
C TYR A 90 -12.14 1.89 -9.80
N MET A 91 -10.84 2.01 -10.09
CA MET A 91 -9.81 2.03 -9.06
C MET A 91 -9.55 3.47 -8.59
N VAL A 92 -9.43 3.65 -7.27
CA VAL A 92 -9.07 4.92 -6.62
C VAL A 92 -7.76 4.79 -5.83
N TRP A 93 -7.10 5.94 -5.59
CA TRP A 93 -5.92 5.98 -4.73
C TRP A 93 -6.29 5.85 -3.25
N ASP A 94 -5.50 5.08 -2.50
CA ASP A 94 -5.64 4.93 -1.05
C ASP A 94 -4.32 5.25 -0.34
N GLU A 95 -4.34 6.31 0.47
CA GLU A 95 -3.17 6.81 1.18
C GLU A 95 -2.67 5.85 2.26
N ASN A 96 -3.52 4.99 2.82
CA ASN A 96 -3.08 4.00 3.82
C ASN A 96 -2.33 2.85 3.13
N LEU A 97 -2.80 2.43 1.96
CA LEU A 97 -2.06 1.48 1.12
C LEU A 97 -0.71 2.04 0.68
N ALA A 98 -0.65 3.32 0.31
CA ALA A 98 0.59 4.01 -0.08
C ALA A 98 1.58 4.10 1.09
N LYS A 99 1.12 4.44 2.30
CA LYS A 99 1.96 4.44 3.51
C LYS A 99 2.51 3.05 3.84
N SER A 100 1.69 2.00 3.68
CA SER A 100 2.14 0.62 3.86
C SER A 100 3.18 0.22 2.81
N ALA A 101 2.96 0.61 1.55
CA ALA A 101 3.91 0.38 0.46
C ALA A 101 5.24 1.11 0.71
N GLU A 102 5.20 2.34 1.24
CA GLU A 102 6.38 3.12 1.61
C GLU A 102 7.20 2.42 2.68
N ALA A 103 6.54 1.93 3.74
CA ALA A 103 7.20 1.18 4.80
C ALA A 103 7.88 -0.08 4.26
N TRP A 104 7.25 -0.81 3.33
CA TRP A 104 7.84 -2.00 2.72
C TRP A 104 8.98 -1.66 1.75
N ALA A 105 8.81 -0.66 0.88
CA ALA A 105 9.82 -0.26 -0.10
C ALA A 105 11.13 0.19 0.58
N ALA A 106 11.05 0.82 1.75
CA ALA A 106 12.21 1.24 2.54
C ALA A 106 13.03 0.08 3.12
N THR A 107 12.49 -1.15 3.18
CA THR A 107 13.24 -2.32 3.64
C THR A 107 14.29 -2.79 2.65
N CYS A 108 14.15 -2.43 1.36
CA CYS A 108 15.04 -2.88 0.29
C CYS A 108 15.17 -4.41 0.19
N ILE A 109 14.10 -5.12 0.48
CA ILE A 109 13.98 -6.57 0.31
C ILE A 109 13.20 -6.85 -0.97
N TRP A 110 13.80 -7.63 -1.89
CA TRP A 110 13.14 -8.10 -3.11
C TRP A 110 12.26 -9.32 -2.81
N ASP A 111 11.19 -9.08 -2.05
CA ASP A 111 10.18 -10.08 -1.70
C ASP A 111 8.86 -9.39 -1.35
N HIS A 112 7.77 -10.15 -1.33
CA HIS A 112 6.47 -9.66 -0.91
C HIS A 112 6.40 -9.47 0.61
N GLY A 113 5.71 -8.40 1.05
CA GLY A 113 5.44 -8.23 2.46
C GLY A 113 4.83 -6.88 2.87
N PRO A 114 4.67 -6.66 4.19
CA PRO A 114 4.96 -7.63 5.24
C PRO A 114 3.91 -8.76 5.27
N SER A 115 4.34 -9.98 5.63
CA SER A 115 3.54 -11.20 5.50
C SER A 115 2.16 -11.15 6.17
N TYR A 116 2.06 -10.49 7.33
CA TYR A 116 0.80 -10.34 8.07
C TYR A 116 -0.27 -9.50 7.34
N LEU A 117 0.13 -8.65 6.38
CA LEU A 117 -0.79 -7.87 5.55
C LEU A 117 -1.17 -8.58 4.25
N LEU A 118 -0.31 -9.45 3.73
CA LEU A 118 -0.52 -10.13 2.44
C LEU A 118 -1.73 -11.07 2.42
N ARG A 119 -2.28 -11.43 3.59
CA ARG A 119 -3.56 -12.15 3.70
C ARG A 119 -4.78 -11.30 3.30
N PHE A 120 -4.65 -9.98 3.35
CA PHE A 120 -5.74 -9.04 3.06
C PHE A 120 -5.49 -8.15 1.84
N LEU A 121 -4.22 -7.97 1.47
CA LEU A 121 -3.80 -7.09 0.38
C LEU A 121 -3.21 -7.87 -0.79
N GLY A 122 -3.44 -7.35 -1.98
CA GLY A 122 -2.63 -7.67 -3.16
C GLY A 122 -1.35 -6.83 -3.15
N GLN A 123 -0.31 -7.29 -3.82
CA GLN A 123 0.93 -6.52 -3.97
C GLN A 123 1.63 -6.82 -5.28
N ASN A 124 1.96 -5.78 -6.04
CA ASN A 124 2.86 -5.87 -7.19
C ASN A 124 4.17 -5.16 -6.87
N LEU A 125 5.27 -5.76 -7.33
CA LEU A 125 6.62 -5.28 -7.12
C LEU A 125 7.29 -5.04 -8.47
N SER A 126 8.08 -3.97 -8.58
CA SER A 126 8.94 -3.75 -9.74
C SER A 126 10.28 -3.20 -9.27
N VAL A 127 11.36 -3.71 -9.86
CA VAL A 127 12.71 -3.23 -9.58
C VAL A 127 13.46 -2.99 -10.88
N ARG A 128 14.29 -1.95 -10.89
CA ARG A 128 15.20 -1.68 -12.00
C ARG A 128 16.47 -1.01 -11.52
N THR A 129 17.52 -1.07 -12.33
CA THR A 129 18.70 -0.24 -12.15
C THR A 129 18.63 1.02 -13.00
N GLY A 130 19.47 2.00 -12.64
CA GLY A 130 19.62 3.24 -13.39
C GLY A 130 18.50 4.25 -13.17
N ARG A 131 18.57 5.36 -13.91
CA ARG A 131 17.56 6.42 -13.85
C ARG A 131 16.31 6.01 -14.63
N TYR A 132 15.13 6.32 -14.11
CA TYR A 132 13.88 6.24 -14.85
C TYR A 132 13.42 7.64 -15.25
N ARG A 133 12.71 7.74 -16.39
CA ARG A 133 12.15 9.01 -16.88
C ARG A 133 10.67 9.18 -16.53
N SER A 134 9.97 8.06 -16.34
CA SER A 134 8.56 8.00 -16.02
C SER A 134 8.31 6.77 -15.14
N ILE A 135 7.47 6.91 -14.12
CA ILE A 135 7.07 5.80 -13.23
C ILE A 135 6.44 4.64 -14.01
N LEU A 136 5.82 4.92 -15.15
CA LEU A 136 5.22 3.91 -16.01
C LEU A 136 6.23 2.91 -16.57
N GLN A 137 7.53 3.24 -16.59
CA GLN A 137 8.58 2.26 -16.94
C GLN A 137 8.68 1.10 -15.94
N LEU A 138 8.15 1.26 -14.72
CA LEU A 138 8.07 0.20 -13.71
C LEU A 138 6.69 -0.50 -13.68
N VAL A 139 5.66 0.10 -14.28
CA VAL A 139 4.28 -0.42 -14.24
C VAL A 139 3.90 -1.12 -15.53
N LYS A 140 4.32 -0.62 -16.70
CA LYS A 140 4.02 -1.23 -18.00
C LYS A 140 4.45 -2.70 -18.11
N PRO A 141 5.61 -3.13 -17.57
CA PRO A 141 6.00 -4.54 -17.60
C PRO A 141 4.99 -5.47 -16.91
N TRP A 142 4.25 -4.99 -15.88
CA TRP A 142 3.17 -5.77 -15.28
C TRP A 142 2.02 -6.00 -16.25
N TYR A 143 1.66 -4.99 -17.05
CA TYR A 143 0.63 -5.14 -18.09
C TYR A 143 1.11 -6.05 -19.22
N ASP A 144 2.37 -5.93 -19.62
CA ASP A 144 2.94 -6.69 -20.75
C ASP A 144 2.86 -8.21 -20.56
N GLU A 145 2.69 -8.70 -19.32
CA GLU A 145 2.43 -10.12 -19.04
C GLU A 145 1.13 -10.63 -19.66
N VAL A 146 0.20 -9.75 -20.07
CA VAL A 146 -1.01 -10.12 -20.81
C VAL A 146 -0.71 -10.95 -22.05
N LYS A 147 0.44 -10.75 -22.69
CA LYS A 147 0.87 -11.50 -23.88
C LYS A 147 1.07 -13.00 -23.61
N ASP A 148 1.33 -13.33 -22.34
CA ASP A 148 1.66 -14.67 -21.86
C ASP A 148 0.50 -15.28 -21.06
N TYR A 149 -0.59 -14.53 -20.86
CA TYR A 149 -1.74 -14.92 -20.06
C TYR A 149 -2.93 -15.33 -20.93
N ALA A 150 -3.53 -16.48 -20.63
CA ALA A 150 -4.80 -16.89 -21.21
C ALA A 150 -5.92 -16.81 -20.17
N PHE A 151 -6.96 -16.05 -20.49
CA PHE A 151 -8.09 -15.84 -19.59
C PHE A 151 -8.90 -17.15 -19.39
N PRO A 152 -9.22 -17.54 -18.14
CA PRO A 152 -10.07 -18.71 -17.86
C PRO A 152 -11.54 -18.36 -18.06
N TYR A 153 -12.17 -18.94 -19.07
CA TYR A 153 -13.60 -18.72 -19.30
C TYR A 153 -14.46 -19.54 -18.32
N PRO A 154 -15.73 -19.16 -18.10
CA PRO A 154 -16.61 -19.85 -17.14
C PRO A 154 -16.70 -21.37 -17.34
N GLN A 155 -16.65 -21.85 -18.60
CA GLN A 155 -16.67 -23.29 -18.90
C GLN A 155 -15.41 -24.04 -18.45
N ASP A 156 -14.28 -23.34 -18.28
CA ASP A 156 -13.04 -23.92 -17.78
C ASP A 156 -12.99 -23.93 -16.23
N CYS A 157 -13.92 -23.24 -15.56
CA CYS A 157 -13.93 -23.06 -14.11
C CYS A 157 -14.83 -24.10 -13.42
N ASN A 158 -14.29 -25.28 -13.11
CA ASN A 158 -15.02 -26.31 -12.36
C ASN A 158 -14.08 -27.21 -11.52
N PRO A 159 -14.11 -27.18 -10.17
CA PRO A 159 -14.76 -26.20 -9.30
C PRO A 159 -13.96 -24.90 -9.16
N ARG A 160 -12.78 -24.83 -9.79
CA ARG A 160 -11.83 -23.71 -9.74
C ARG A 160 -11.42 -23.32 -11.15
N CYS A 161 -11.15 -22.04 -11.36
CA CYS A 161 -10.58 -21.53 -12.61
C CYS A 161 -9.08 -21.85 -12.71
N PRO A 162 -8.59 -22.38 -13.85
CA PRO A 162 -7.16 -22.62 -14.05
C PRO A 162 -6.40 -21.31 -14.30
N MET A 163 -5.24 -21.14 -13.67
CA MET A 163 -4.28 -20.10 -14.05
C MET A 163 -3.48 -20.60 -15.26
N ARG A 164 -3.65 -19.96 -16.42
CA ARG A 164 -2.91 -20.30 -17.66
C ARG A 164 -1.91 -19.19 -17.98
N CYS A 165 -0.65 -19.43 -17.61
CA CYS A 165 0.46 -18.53 -17.85
C CYS A 165 1.56 -19.28 -18.63
N PHE A 166 1.97 -18.72 -19.77
CA PHE A 166 2.97 -19.31 -20.66
C PHE A 166 4.34 -18.61 -20.58
N GLY A 167 4.41 -17.52 -19.82
CA GLY A 167 5.60 -16.74 -19.56
C GLY A 167 6.13 -16.96 -18.15
N PRO A 168 7.19 -16.23 -17.75
CA PRO A 168 7.79 -16.37 -16.44
C PRO A 168 6.89 -15.84 -15.31
N MET A 169 5.96 -14.93 -15.62
CA MET A 169 5.05 -14.31 -14.65
C MET A 169 3.81 -13.77 -15.36
N CYS A 170 2.63 -13.95 -14.75
CA CYS A 170 1.37 -13.34 -15.19
C CYS A 170 0.56 -12.70 -14.06
N THR A 171 1.01 -12.87 -12.81
CA THR A 171 0.23 -12.49 -11.63
C THR A 171 0.23 -10.98 -11.39
N HIS A 172 1.19 -10.23 -11.95
CA HIS A 172 1.14 -8.78 -11.87
C HIS A 172 0.04 -8.24 -12.76
N TYR A 173 -0.07 -8.75 -14.00
CA TYR A 173 -1.18 -8.41 -14.91
C TYR A 173 -2.52 -8.73 -14.27
N THR A 174 -2.72 -9.96 -13.78
CA THR A 174 -4.03 -10.35 -13.21
C THR A 174 -4.40 -9.52 -11.99
N GLN A 175 -3.43 -9.06 -11.20
CA GLN A 175 -3.70 -8.13 -10.10
C GLN A 175 -4.12 -6.74 -10.60
N MET A 176 -3.48 -6.21 -11.66
CA MET A 176 -3.89 -4.92 -12.25
C MET A 176 -5.33 -4.95 -12.73
N VAL A 177 -5.75 -6.07 -13.32
CA VAL A 177 -7.10 -6.27 -13.87
C VAL A 177 -8.05 -7.01 -12.93
N TRP A 178 -7.74 -7.10 -11.65
CA TRP A 178 -8.64 -7.77 -10.71
C TRP A 178 -9.88 -6.92 -10.44
N ALA A 179 -11.06 -7.38 -10.87
CA ALA A 179 -12.29 -6.59 -10.91
C ALA A 179 -12.60 -5.92 -9.57
N THR A 180 -12.50 -6.66 -8.47
CA THR A 180 -12.87 -6.15 -7.14
C THR A 180 -11.79 -5.30 -6.49
N SER A 181 -10.53 -5.37 -6.93
CA SER A 181 -9.45 -4.53 -6.40
C SER A 181 -9.65 -3.08 -6.86
N ASN A 182 -10.40 -2.31 -6.07
CA ASN A 182 -10.81 -0.94 -6.39
C ASN A 182 -9.98 0.14 -5.68
N ARG A 183 -8.97 -0.24 -4.88
CA ARG A 183 -8.04 0.67 -4.23
C ARG A 183 -6.60 0.28 -4.51
N ILE A 184 -5.76 1.26 -4.78
CA ILE A 184 -4.31 1.10 -4.95
C ILE A 184 -3.56 2.16 -4.15
N GLY A 185 -2.42 1.80 -3.59
CA GLY A 185 -1.46 2.78 -3.08
C GLY A 185 -0.04 2.27 -3.27
N CYS A 186 0.83 3.15 -3.76
CA CYS A 186 2.20 2.78 -4.13
C CYS A 186 3.25 3.68 -3.50
N ALA A 187 4.48 3.19 -3.44
CA ALA A 187 5.66 3.97 -3.07
C ALA A 187 6.88 3.53 -3.86
N ILE A 188 7.77 4.49 -4.15
CA ILE A 188 9.03 4.24 -4.85
C ILE A 188 10.21 4.58 -3.93
N HIS A 189 11.17 3.67 -3.84
CA HIS A 189 12.36 3.83 -3.01
C HIS A 189 13.62 3.53 -3.83
N THR A 190 14.72 4.23 -3.58
CA THR A 190 16.01 3.92 -4.21
C THR A 190 16.92 3.24 -3.18
N CYS A 191 17.08 1.94 -3.31
CA CYS A 191 17.92 1.12 -2.46
C CYS A 191 19.38 1.22 -2.86
N GLN A 192 20.27 1.53 -1.90
CA GLN A 192 21.70 1.62 -2.21
C GLN A 192 22.26 0.28 -2.69
N ASN A 193 21.91 -0.81 -2.01
CA ASN A 193 22.18 -2.19 -2.40
C ASN A 193 20.91 -3.01 -2.16
N MET A 194 20.54 -3.85 -3.12
CA MET A 194 19.38 -4.73 -3.01
C MET A 194 19.72 -6.06 -3.67
N ASN A 195 19.50 -7.18 -2.97
CA ASN A 195 19.69 -8.50 -3.57
C ASN A 195 18.47 -8.83 -4.43
N VAL A 196 18.66 -8.92 -5.74
CA VAL A 196 17.61 -9.22 -6.71
C VAL A 196 18.04 -10.46 -7.49
N TRP A 197 17.28 -11.55 -7.36
CA TRP A 197 17.57 -12.86 -8.00
C TRP A 197 19.01 -13.36 -7.78
N GLY A 198 19.53 -13.23 -6.55
CA GLY A 198 20.86 -13.69 -6.18
C GLY A 198 22.01 -12.75 -6.61
N SER A 199 21.71 -11.59 -7.19
CA SER A 199 22.68 -10.58 -7.57
C SER A 199 22.46 -9.26 -6.84
N VAL A 200 23.53 -8.61 -6.37
CA VAL A 200 23.42 -7.30 -5.71
C VAL A 200 23.28 -6.19 -6.76
N TRP A 201 22.12 -5.55 -6.77
CA TRP A 201 21.83 -4.40 -7.62
C TRP A 201 22.12 -3.12 -6.84
N ARG A 202 23.04 -2.30 -7.37
CA ARG A 202 23.38 -1.00 -6.80
C ARG A 202 22.41 0.08 -7.27
N ARG A 203 21.99 0.95 -6.35
CA ARG A 203 21.03 2.04 -6.62
C ARG A 203 19.77 1.52 -7.31
N ALA A 204 19.23 0.42 -6.81
CA ALA A 204 18.02 -0.20 -7.33
C ALA A 204 16.81 0.68 -7.04
N VAL A 205 16.06 1.02 -8.08
CA VAL A 205 14.78 1.72 -7.96
C VAL A 205 13.70 0.68 -7.77
N TYR A 206 13.05 0.71 -6.62
CA TYR A 206 12.08 -0.28 -6.17
C TYR A 206 10.70 0.36 -6.01
N LEU A 207 9.72 -0.12 -6.77
CA LEU A 207 8.32 0.26 -6.69
C LEU A 207 7.52 -0.87 -6.02
N VAL A 208 6.77 -0.50 -4.99
CA VAL A 208 5.81 -1.37 -4.31
C VAL A 208 4.42 -0.76 -4.52
N CYS A 209 3.46 -1.55 -5.00
CA CYS A 209 2.05 -1.16 -5.10
C CYS A 209 1.20 -2.17 -4.35
N ASN A 210 0.40 -1.70 -3.40
CA ASN A 210 -0.56 -2.50 -2.65
C ASN A 210 -1.98 -2.29 -3.20
N TYR A 211 -2.76 -3.37 -3.23
CA TYR A 211 -4.13 -3.39 -3.75
C TYR A 211 -5.11 -3.86 -2.67
N ALA A 212 -6.28 -3.23 -2.60
CA ALA A 212 -7.37 -3.67 -1.75
C ALA A 212 -8.71 -3.59 -2.48
N PRO A 213 -9.64 -4.52 -2.22
CA PRO A 213 -9.41 -5.87 -1.68
C PRO A 213 -8.34 -6.66 -2.46
N LYS A 214 -7.78 -7.69 -1.81
CA LYS A 214 -6.80 -8.60 -2.43
C LYS A 214 -7.35 -9.25 -3.70
N GLY A 215 -6.53 -9.29 -4.74
CA GLY A 215 -6.76 -10.08 -5.94
C GLY A 215 -5.93 -11.37 -5.98
N ASN A 216 -5.87 -12.00 -7.15
CA ASN A 216 -5.12 -13.24 -7.40
C ASN A 216 -5.53 -14.38 -6.45
N TRP A 217 -6.82 -14.51 -6.17
CA TRP A 217 -7.34 -15.66 -5.43
C TRP A 217 -7.14 -16.95 -6.23
N ILE A 218 -6.61 -17.97 -5.57
CA ILE A 218 -6.33 -19.27 -6.20
C ILE A 218 -7.65 -19.89 -6.62
N GLY A 219 -7.77 -20.21 -7.91
CA GLY A 219 -8.97 -20.81 -8.46
C GLY A 219 -10.05 -19.82 -8.87
N GLU A 220 -9.77 -18.52 -8.89
CA GLU A 220 -10.69 -17.49 -9.36
C GLU A 220 -10.17 -16.80 -10.62
N ALA A 221 -11.09 -16.36 -11.48
CA ALA A 221 -10.79 -15.51 -12.63
C ALA A 221 -10.64 -14.04 -12.18
N PRO A 222 -9.81 -13.22 -12.85
CA PRO A 222 -9.62 -11.82 -12.46
C PRO A 222 -10.89 -10.97 -12.53
N TYR A 223 -11.82 -11.31 -13.41
CA TYR A 223 -13.08 -10.61 -13.59
C TYR A 223 -14.15 -11.53 -14.19
N LYS A 224 -15.40 -11.08 -14.24
CA LYS A 224 -16.49 -11.80 -14.90
C LYS A 224 -16.56 -11.37 -16.37
N VAL A 225 -16.54 -12.33 -17.30
CA VAL A 225 -16.74 -12.04 -18.73
C VAL A 225 -18.17 -11.57 -18.99
N GLY A 226 -18.32 -10.53 -19.79
CA GLY A 226 -19.63 -10.09 -20.27
C GLY A 226 -19.60 -8.67 -20.83
N VAL A 227 -20.77 -8.13 -21.14
CA VAL A 227 -20.92 -6.74 -21.59
C VAL A 227 -20.40 -5.81 -20.50
N PRO A 228 -19.54 -4.82 -20.81
CA PRO A 228 -19.06 -3.85 -19.84
C PRO A 228 -20.16 -3.30 -18.93
N CYS A 229 -19.87 -3.27 -17.64
CA CYS A 229 -20.78 -2.78 -16.60
C CYS A 229 -22.10 -3.57 -16.40
N SER A 230 -22.32 -4.69 -17.10
CA SER A 230 -23.57 -5.48 -16.98
C SER A 230 -23.68 -6.30 -15.68
N SER A 231 -22.67 -6.25 -14.81
CA SER A 231 -22.64 -6.92 -13.51
C SER A 231 -21.91 -6.07 -12.47
N CYS A 232 -22.03 -4.74 -12.55
CA CYS A 232 -21.51 -3.85 -11.52
C CYS A 232 -22.21 -4.07 -10.17
N PRO A 233 -21.48 -3.98 -9.04
CA PRO A 233 -22.10 -4.02 -7.72
C PRO A 233 -23.14 -2.89 -7.55
N PRO A 234 -24.25 -3.11 -6.84
CA PRO A 234 -25.29 -2.09 -6.63
C PRO A 234 -24.78 -0.78 -6.01
N SER A 235 -23.69 -0.83 -5.25
CA SER A 235 -23.03 0.34 -4.64
C SER A 235 -22.55 1.39 -5.66
N TYR A 236 -22.41 1.01 -6.93
CA TYR A 236 -22.00 1.92 -8.01
C TYR A 236 -23.18 2.65 -8.67
N GLY A 237 -24.43 2.36 -8.29
CA GLY A 237 -25.62 3.08 -8.78
C GLY A 237 -25.88 2.95 -10.28
N GLY A 238 -25.29 1.94 -10.94
CA GLY A 238 -25.47 1.66 -12.37
C GLY A 238 -24.67 2.57 -13.32
N SER A 239 -23.80 3.44 -12.81
CA SER A 239 -22.95 4.29 -13.67
C SER A 239 -21.81 3.49 -14.30
N CYS A 240 -21.54 3.78 -15.57
CA CYS A 240 -20.50 3.16 -16.36
C CYS A 240 -19.69 4.24 -17.07
N THR A 241 -18.36 4.23 -16.89
CA THR A 241 -17.45 5.18 -17.54
C THR A 241 -16.23 4.41 -17.99
N ASP A 242 -15.86 4.55 -19.27
CA ASP A 242 -14.72 3.84 -19.87
C ASP A 242 -14.71 2.32 -19.59
N ASN A 243 -15.89 1.69 -19.64
CA ASN A 243 -16.12 0.26 -19.34
C ASN A 243 -15.89 -0.15 -17.87
N LEU A 244 -15.85 0.81 -16.94
CA LEU A 244 -15.65 0.59 -15.51
C LEU A 244 -16.92 0.93 -14.73
N CYS A 245 -17.20 0.15 -13.67
CA CYS A 245 -18.20 0.48 -12.66
C CYS A 245 -17.71 1.71 -11.90
N PHE A 246 -18.31 2.85 -12.20
CA PHE A 246 -17.88 4.14 -11.68
C PHE A 246 -18.85 4.59 -10.60
N PRO A 247 -18.39 5.02 -9.41
CA PRO A 247 -19.33 5.47 -8.38
C PRO A 247 -19.99 6.75 -8.89
N GLY A 248 -21.31 6.75 -9.04
CA GLY A 248 -22.06 7.93 -9.47
C GLY A 248 -21.63 9.14 -8.63
N VAL A 249 -21.00 10.13 -9.25
CA VAL A 249 -20.48 11.31 -8.56
C VAL A 249 -21.64 12.10 -7.98
N THR A 250 -21.79 12.11 -6.65
CA THR A 250 -22.72 13.02 -5.95
C THR A 250 -22.09 14.37 -5.62
N SER A 251 -20.86 14.64 -6.07
CA SER A 251 -20.19 15.93 -5.90
C SER A 251 -19.17 16.17 -7.03
N ASN A 252 -19.15 17.40 -7.57
CA ASN A 252 -18.23 17.87 -8.61
C ASN A 252 -16.75 18.01 -8.14
N TYR A 253 -16.37 17.38 -7.04
CA TYR A 253 -15.02 17.41 -6.52
C TYR A 253 -14.47 15.98 -6.37
N LEU A 254 -13.57 15.60 -7.27
CA LEU A 254 -12.70 14.44 -7.11
C LEU A 254 -11.62 14.78 -6.05
N TYR A 255 -11.93 14.56 -4.78
CA TYR A 255 -11.08 14.86 -3.61
C TYR A 255 -9.89 13.91 -3.41
N TRP A 256 -9.38 13.25 -4.44
CA TRP A 256 -8.41 12.16 -4.25
C TRP A 256 -7.00 12.62 -3.84
N PHE A 257 -6.69 13.92 -3.98
CA PHE A 257 -5.30 14.40 -3.91
C PHE A 257 -5.08 15.73 -3.15
N LYS A 258 -5.89 16.05 -2.13
CA LYS A 258 -5.62 17.19 -1.23
C LYS A 258 -4.63 16.84 -0.12
#